data_AF-A0A1E5IP25-F1
#
_entry.id   AF-A0A1E5IP25-F1
#
_cell.length_a   1.000
_cell.length_b   1.000
_cell.length_c   1.000
_cell.angle_alpha   90.00
_cell.angle_beta   90.00
_cell.angle_gamma   90.00
#
_symmetry.space_group_name_H-M   'P 1'
#
loop_
_entity.id
_entity.type
_entity.pdbx_description
1 polymer ?
#
loop_
_entity_poly.entity_id
_entity_poly.type
_entity_poly.pdbx_seq_one_letter_code
_entity_poly.pdbx_strand_id
1 'polypeptide(L)'
;MSQVQQIDSLRELYVGSLSLREKANFASRRPAEIVKMLVNSECMLVRDFLLAHYLADTRVPIKSLLQQKKRSLDLYRYILTAKLIPVEKEILLSYMNANIHQLDEVIVEVKH
;
A
#
# COMPACT_ATOMS: atom_id res chain seq x y z
N MET A 1 4.00 16.90 -14.60
CA MET A 1 2.99 16.54 -13.57
C MET A 1 3.53 16.98 -12.22
N SER A 2 2.76 17.71 -11.43
CA SER A 2 3.19 18.19 -10.11
C SER A 2 3.01 17.11 -9.03
N GLN A 3 3.77 17.18 -7.93
CA GLN A 3 3.62 16.28 -6.77
C GLN A 3 2.19 16.23 -6.23
N VAL A 4 1.44 17.33 -6.32
CA VAL A 4 0.04 17.42 -5.87
C VAL A 4 -0.87 16.49 -6.70
N GLN A 5 -0.65 16.38 -8.01
CA GLN A 5 -1.46 15.50 -8.87
C GLN A 5 -1.25 14.01 -8.56
N GLN A 6 -0.02 13.60 -8.19
CA GLN A 6 0.26 12.22 -7.76
C GLN A 6 -0.42 11.90 -6.42
N ILE A 7 -0.53 12.89 -5.53
CA ILE A 7 -1.22 12.76 -4.24
C ILE A 7 -2.72 12.56 -4.47
N ASP A 8 -3.33 13.32 -5.37
CA ASP A 8 -4.76 13.21 -5.65
C ASP A 8 -5.11 11.86 -6.31
N SER A 9 -4.27 11.34 -7.21
CA SER A 9 -4.51 10.02 -7.84
C SER A 9 -4.41 8.85 -6.87
N LEU A 10 -3.42 8.84 -5.95
CA LEU A 10 -3.31 7.80 -4.92
C LEU A 10 -4.43 7.92 -3.88
N ARG A 11 -4.81 9.16 -3.54
CA ARG A 11 -5.95 9.43 -2.69
C ARG A 11 -7.24 8.92 -3.34
N GLU A 12 -7.50 9.19 -4.61
CA GLU A 12 -8.68 8.63 -5.31
C GLU A 12 -8.69 7.11 -5.35
N LEU A 13 -7.54 6.45 -5.52
CA LEU A 13 -7.45 4.99 -5.57
C LEU A 13 -7.80 4.31 -4.24
N TYR A 14 -7.50 4.97 -3.11
CA TYR A 14 -7.76 4.46 -1.77
C TYR A 14 -9.06 5.00 -1.15
N VAL A 15 -9.42 6.25 -1.46
CA VAL A 15 -10.62 6.93 -0.97
C VAL A 15 -11.84 6.58 -1.83
N GLY A 16 -11.65 6.21 -3.09
CA GLY A 16 -12.73 5.86 -4.02
C GLY A 16 -13.63 4.73 -3.51
N SER A 17 -13.04 3.72 -2.86
CA SER A 17 -13.75 2.58 -2.26
C SER A 17 -14.28 2.81 -0.84
N LEU A 18 -14.01 3.97 -0.24
CA LEU A 18 -14.48 4.30 1.11
C LEU A 18 -15.94 4.75 1.10
N SER A 19 -16.68 4.37 2.13
CA SER A 19 -18.01 4.92 2.41
C SER A 19 -17.94 6.44 2.63
N LEU A 20 -19.07 7.14 2.44
CA LEU A 20 -19.16 8.59 2.68
C LEU A 20 -18.66 9.01 4.08
N ARG A 21 -18.90 8.17 5.09
CA ARG A 21 -18.44 8.38 6.47
C ARG A 21 -16.91 8.29 6.58
N GLU A 22 -16.30 7.33 5.90
CA GLU A 22 -14.85 7.14 5.88
C GLU A 22 -14.17 8.25 5.06
N LYS A 23 -14.79 8.71 3.97
CA LYS A 23 -14.34 9.88 3.18
C LYS A 23 -14.30 11.15 4.03
N ALA A 24 -15.36 11.42 4.81
CA ALA A 24 -15.43 12.54 5.73
C ALA A 24 -14.38 12.44 6.85
N ASN A 25 -14.17 11.24 7.40
CA ASN A 25 -13.12 10.98 8.39
C ASN A 25 -11.70 11.11 7.81
N PHE A 26 -11.52 10.88 6.52
CA PHE A 26 -10.26 11.10 5.82
C PHE A 26 -9.97 12.60 5.61
N ALA A 27 -10.99 13.40 5.34
CA ALA A 27 -10.85 14.84 5.10
C ALA A 27 -10.48 15.63 6.36
N SER A 28 -10.82 15.12 7.55
CA SER A 28 -10.54 15.77 8.84
C SER A 28 -9.20 15.37 9.47
N ARG A 29 -8.50 14.37 8.92
CA ARG A 29 -7.24 13.83 9.48
C ARG A 29 -6.02 14.59 8.99
N ARG A 30 -4.98 14.62 9.84
CA ARG A 30 -3.69 15.19 9.44
C ARG A 30 -3.07 14.31 8.35
N PRO A 31 -2.31 14.87 7.39
CA PRO A 31 -1.65 14.10 6.34
C PRO A 31 -0.82 12.93 6.87
N ALA A 32 -0.16 13.09 8.01
CA ALA A 32 0.61 12.02 8.66
C ALA A 32 -0.26 10.84 9.12
N GLU A 33 -1.45 11.11 9.65
CA GLU A 33 -2.40 10.07 10.09
C GLU A 33 -2.99 9.32 8.89
N ILE A 34 -3.23 10.05 7.79
CA ILE A 34 -3.65 9.46 6.52
C ILE A 34 -2.59 8.48 6.01
N VAL A 35 -1.31 8.87 5.99
CA VAL A 35 -0.24 7.98 5.53
C VAL A 35 -0.17 6.71 6.37
N LYS A 36 -0.28 6.83 7.71
CA LYS A 36 -0.30 5.68 8.62
C LYS A 36 -1.47 4.74 8.33
N MET A 37 -2.67 5.28 8.08
CA MET A 37 -3.82 4.48 7.70
C MET A 37 -3.60 3.74 6.39
N LEU A 38 -3.09 4.43 5.36
CA LEU A 38 -2.80 3.84 4.05
C LEU A 38 -1.78 2.70 4.17
N VAL A 39 -0.71 2.92 4.94
CA VAL A 39 0.31 1.88 5.23
C VAL A 39 -0.31 0.68 5.93
N ASN A 40 -1.11 0.90 6.97
CA ASN A 40 -1.75 -0.18 7.68
C ASN A 40 -2.71 -0.98 6.78
N SER A 41 -3.54 -0.29 5.99
CA SER A 41 -4.43 -0.92 5.01
C SER A 41 -3.66 -1.74 4.00
N GLU A 42 -2.54 -1.23 3.47
CA GLU A 42 -1.72 -1.96 2.51
C GLU A 42 -1.06 -3.20 3.13
N CYS A 43 -0.57 -3.11 4.38
CA CYS A 43 -0.06 -4.29 5.09
C CYS A 43 -1.12 -5.36 5.30
N MET A 44 -2.35 -4.97 5.63
CA MET A 44 -3.47 -5.92 5.73
C MET A 44 -3.79 -6.56 4.39
N LEU A 45 -3.87 -5.76 3.32
CA LEU A 45 -4.15 -6.26 1.97
C LEU A 45 -3.07 -7.24 1.50
N VAL A 46 -1.79 -6.90 1.66
CA VAL A 46 -0.68 -7.79 1.28
C VAL A 46 -0.74 -9.08 2.07
N ARG A 47 -0.96 -9.03 3.39
CA ARG A 47 -1.10 -10.24 4.21
C ARG A 47 -2.25 -11.11 3.73
N ASP A 48 -3.42 -10.53 3.49
CA ASP A 48 -4.60 -11.28 3.04
C ASP A 48 -4.37 -11.87 1.64
N PHE A 49 -3.62 -11.17 0.77
CA PHE A 49 -3.19 -11.65 -0.54
C PHE A 49 -2.24 -12.84 -0.47
N LEU A 50 -1.24 -12.77 0.42
CA LEU A 50 -0.28 -13.84 0.65
C LEU A 50 -0.96 -15.06 1.28
N LEU A 51 -1.87 -14.85 2.24
CA LEU A 51 -2.68 -15.93 2.80
C LEU A 51 -3.52 -16.61 1.73
N ALA A 52 -4.19 -15.84 0.86
CA ALA A 52 -4.92 -16.41 -0.27
C ALA A 52 -4.00 -17.21 -1.21
N HIS A 53 -2.77 -16.75 -1.44
CA HIS A 53 -1.81 -17.47 -2.26
C HIS A 53 -1.41 -18.83 -1.67
N TYR A 54 -1.16 -18.90 -0.36
CA TYR A 54 -0.71 -20.12 0.30
C TYR A 54 -1.83 -21.09 0.70
N LEU A 55 -3.05 -20.59 0.93
CA LEU A 55 -4.17 -21.38 1.45
C LEU A 55 -5.21 -21.76 0.40
N ALA A 56 -5.29 -21.04 -0.73
CA ALA A 56 -6.29 -21.35 -1.76
C ALA A 56 -5.82 -22.48 -2.68
N ASP A 57 -6.77 -23.32 -3.11
CA ASP A 57 -6.54 -24.36 -4.12
C ASP A 57 -6.06 -23.79 -5.46
N THR A 58 -6.33 -22.51 -5.71
CA THR A 58 -5.86 -21.77 -6.88
C THR A 58 -4.84 -20.72 -6.45
N ARG A 59 -3.59 -20.88 -6.89
CA ARG A 59 -2.54 -19.88 -6.71
C ARG A 59 -2.98 -18.53 -7.28
N VAL A 60 -2.71 -17.46 -6.54
CA VAL A 60 -2.95 -16.09 -6.99
C VAL A 60 -2.18 -15.82 -8.30
N PRO A 61 -2.82 -15.29 -9.35
CA PRO A 61 -2.16 -15.01 -10.61
C PRO A 61 -0.99 -14.03 -10.46
N ILE A 62 0.11 -14.28 -11.18
CA ILE A 62 1.31 -13.44 -11.16
C ILE A 62 1.01 -11.96 -11.50
N LYS A 63 0.06 -11.71 -12.40
CA LYS A 63 -0.38 -10.36 -12.77
C LYS A 63 -0.91 -9.61 -11.54
N SER A 64 -1.66 -10.29 -10.68
CA SER A 64 -2.25 -9.71 -9.49
C SER A 64 -1.18 -9.45 -8.42
N LEU A 65 -0.19 -10.35 -8.27
CA LEU A 65 0.98 -10.13 -7.41
C LEU A 65 1.79 -8.90 -7.83
N LEU A 66 2.05 -8.76 -9.14
CA LEU A 66 2.76 -7.59 -9.69
C LEU A 66 1.96 -6.29 -9.50
N GLN A 67 0.64 -6.35 -9.63
CA GLN A 67 -0.23 -5.20 -9.38
C GLN A 67 -0.17 -4.78 -7.90
N GLN A 68 -0.18 -5.73 -6.97
CA GLN A 68 -0.06 -5.44 -5.55
C GLN A 68 1.34 -4.91 -5.20
N LYS A 69 2.41 -5.47 -5.78
CA LYS A 69 3.77 -4.93 -5.63
C LYS A 69 3.87 -3.48 -6.10
N LYS A 70 3.25 -3.16 -7.23
CA LYS A 70 3.19 -1.78 -7.74
C LYS A 70 2.54 -0.84 -6.73
N ARG A 71 1.43 -1.23 -6.10
CA ARG A 71 0.74 -0.41 -5.08
C ARG A 71 1.63 -0.16 -3.87
N SER A 72 2.30 -1.19 -3.34
CA SER A 72 3.28 -1.04 -2.24
C SER A 72 4.41 -0.07 -2.61
N LEU A 73 4.94 -0.15 -3.84
CA LEU A 73 5.98 0.76 -4.33
C LEU A 73 5.50 2.21 -4.48
N ASP A 74 4.27 2.41 -4.95
CA ASP A 74 3.70 3.75 -5.09
C ASP A 74 3.46 4.38 -3.71
N LEU A 75 3.02 3.59 -2.72
CA LEU A 75 2.90 4.04 -1.33
C LEU A 75 4.27 4.31 -0.69
N TYR A 76 5.28 3.51 -0.98
CA TYR A 76 6.67 3.76 -0.57
C TYR A 76 7.17 5.13 -1.06
N ARG A 77 6.96 5.44 -2.35
CA ARG A 77 7.31 6.75 -2.94
C ARG A 77 6.54 7.89 -2.29
N TYR A 78 5.27 7.66 -1.95
CA TYR A 78 4.48 8.64 -1.24
C TYR A 78 5.04 8.94 0.16
N ILE A 79 5.42 7.93 0.93
CA ILE A 79 6.03 8.11 2.26
C ILE A 79 7.34 8.91 2.17
N LEU A 80 8.17 8.66 1.15
CA LEU A 80 9.41 9.44 0.94
C LEU A 80 9.15 10.95 0.80
N THR A 81 8.09 11.31 0.09
CA THR A 81 7.73 12.72 -0.19
C THR A 81 6.83 13.35 0.86
N ALA A 82 6.22 12.54 1.74
CA ALA A 82 5.33 13.02 2.80
C ALA A 82 6.09 13.84 3.87
N LYS A 83 5.41 14.87 4.39
CA LYS A 83 5.85 15.68 5.54
C LYS A 83 5.63 14.90 6.83
N LEU A 84 6.52 13.95 7.11
CA LEU A 84 6.57 13.13 8.31
C LEU A 84 7.83 13.45 9.10
N ILE A 85 7.81 13.21 10.42
CA ILE A 85 9.07 13.25 11.18
C ILE A 85 9.98 12.09 10.72
N PRO A 86 11.31 12.24 10.78
CA PRO A 86 12.25 11.25 10.24
C PRO A 86 12.01 9.83 10.77
N VAL A 87 11.80 9.69 12.08
CA VAL A 87 11.54 8.40 12.74
C VAL A 87 10.26 7.75 12.24
N GLU A 88 9.17 8.51 12.10
CA GLU A 88 7.91 7.98 11.55
C GLU A 88 8.10 7.54 10.10
N LYS A 89 8.82 8.33 9.31
CA LYS A 89 9.11 8.00 7.91
C LYS A 89 9.86 6.68 7.83
N GLU A 90 10.92 6.49 8.62
CA GLU A 90 11.71 5.27 8.65
C GLU A 90 10.87 4.04 9.02
N ILE A 91 10.05 4.16 10.07
CA ILE A 91 9.13 3.09 10.50
C ILE A 91 8.15 2.73 9.38
N LEU A 92 7.55 3.71 8.71
CA LEU A 92 6.58 3.43 7.65
C LEU A 92 7.23 2.83 6.39
N LEU A 93 8.45 3.26 6.06
CA LEU A 93 9.21 2.68 4.95
C LEU A 93 9.65 1.24 5.25
N SER A 94 9.98 0.90 6.49
CA SER A 94 10.35 -0.48 6.84
C SER A 94 9.18 -1.45 6.64
N TYR A 95 7.95 -1.06 6.99
CA TYR A 95 6.76 -1.86 6.69
C TYR A 95 6.54 -2.05 5.19
N MET A 96 6.70 -0.99 4.39
CA MET A 96 6.55 -1.10 2.93
C MET A 96 7.65 -1.97 2.31
N ASN A 97 8.90 -1.84 2.78
CA ASN A 97 9.99 -2.70 2.33
C ASN A 97 9.72 -4.18 2.65
N ALA A 98 9.22 -4.48 3.85
CA ALA A 98 8.84 -5.84 4.22
C ALA A 98 7.77 -6.41 3.27
N ASN A 99 6.70 -5.65 3.00
CA ASN A 99 5.66 -6.06 2.05
C ASN A 99 6.22 -6.31 0.64
N ILE A 100 7.07 -5.42 0.14
CA ILE A 100 7.69 -5.55 -1.19
C ILE A 100 8.55 -6.82 -1.26
N HIS A 101 9.36 -7.07 -0.23
CA HIS A 101 10.22 -8.24 -0.15
C HIS A 101 9.41 -9.55 -0.18
N GLN A 102 8.36 -9.64 0.65
CA GLN A 102 7.49 -10.81 0.68
C GLN A 102 6.79 -11.05 -0.67
N LEU A 103 6.32 -9.99 -1.32
CA LEU A 103 5.73 -10.11 -2.65
C LEU A 103 6.76 -10.58 -3.68
N ASP A 104 8.01 -10.14 -3.58
CA ASP A 104 9.08 -10.58 -4.47
C ASP A 104 9.41 -12.06 -4.33
N GLU A 105 9.46 -12.58 -3.10
CA GLU A 105 9.65 -14.01 -2.84
C GLU A 105 8.57 -14.85 -3.54
N VAL A 106 7.30 -14.47 -3.37
CA VAL A 106 6.17 -15.19 -4.00
C VAL A 106 6.17 -15.05 -5.51
N ILE A 107 6.52 -13.87 -6.05
CA ILE A 107 6.59 -13.67 -7.50
C ILE A 107 7.67 -14.57 -8.11
N VAL A 108 8.81 -14.75 -7.43
CA VAL A 108 9.85 -15.67 -7.87
C VAL A 108 9.36 -17.12 -7.81
N GLU A 109 8.68 -17.51 -6.73
CA GLU A 109 8.08 -18.85 -6.60
C GLU A 109 7.10 -19.17 -7.73
N VAL A 110 6.22 -18.25 -8.11
CA VAL A 110 5.21 -18.47 -9.16
C VAL A 110 5.81 -18.54 -10.58
N LYS A 111 7.02 -18.02 -10.79
CA LYS A 111 7.71 -18.08 -12.08
C LYS A 111 8.40 -19.43 -12.32
N HIS A 112 8.59 -20.23 -11.28
CA HIS A 112 9.27 -21.53 -11.32
C HIS A 112 8.30 -22.67 -11.06
#